data_AF-A0A9W9C3Y8-F1
#
_entry.id   AF-A0A9W9C3Y8-F1
#
_cell.length_a   1.000
_cell.length_b   1.000
_cell.length_c   1.000
_cell.angle_alpha   90.00
_cell.angle_beta   90.00
_cell.angle_gamma   90.00
#
_symmetry.space_group_name_H-M   'P 1'
#
loop_
_entity.id
_entity.type
_entity.pdbx_description
1 polymer ?
#
loop_
_entity_poly.entity_id
_entity_poly.type
_entity_poly.pdbx_seq_one_letter_code
_entity_poly.pdbx_strand_id
1 'polypeptide(L)'
;MASRIIEIPDTISTPSRPTFSFHLPWPWTHQPICTSPLPSIQAPLCIYTSTAFASGRGISIITTPKVAAELATLPAFTDPTILENDGTNESTGLWFTSSIPGKGVGTLALHNLSSGTQILRYTPAFLAYLEADLPTLERERLWSIGISRLPRSTRESFMELMYIYGDPRVRVQDIVKGNTFQMEVAGVNHLAIFPETSRLNHDCAPNAQYVLDPSTLTHTVH
;
A
#
# COMPACT_ATOMS: atom_id res chain seq x y z
N MET A 1 -65.73 4.28 -44.63
CA MET A 1 -65.46 5.29 -43.58
C MET A 1 -64.27 4.79 -42.78
N ALA A 2 -63.11 5.42 -42.98
CA ALA A 2 -61.83 4.95 -42.46
C ALA A 2 -61.63 5.39 -41.00
N SER A 3 -61.21 4.44 -40.16
CA SER A 3 -60.85 4.64 -38.76
C SER A 3 -59.51 5.38 -38.66
N ARG A 4 -59.46 6.49 -37.93
CA ARG A 4 -58.22 7.23 -37.62
C ARG A 4 -57.62 6.67 -36.33
N ILE A 5 -56.42 6.09 -36.47
CA ILE A 5 -55.53 5.76 -35.35
C ILE A 5 -54.89 7.07 -34.89
N ILE A 6 -54.97 7.37 -33.60
CA ILE A 6 -54.29 8.49 -32.94
C ILE A 6 -53.01 7.93 -32.34
N GLU A 7 -51.85 8.36 -32.85
CA GLU A 7 -50.54 8.08 -32.24
C GLU A 7 -50.36 8.96 -30.99
N ILE A 8 -50.00 8.32 -29.88
CA ILE A 8 -49.62 8.99 -28.62
C ILE A 8 -48.08 9.09 -28.62
N PRO A 9 -47.47 10.27 -28.49
CA PRO A 9 -46.02 10.38 -28.40
C PRO A 9 -45.55 10.06 -26.98
N ASP A 10 -44.94 8.88 -26.79
CA ASP A 10 -44.18 8.56 -25.60
C ASP A 10 -42.87 9.35 -25.58
N THR A 11 -42.85 10.46 -24.84
CA THR A 11 -41.61 11.14 -24.45
C THR A 11 -41.63 11.41 -22.95
N ILE A 12 -41.42 10.35 -22.17
CA ILE A 12 -41.00 10.49 -20.77
C ILE A 12 -39.51 10.81 -20.79
N SER A 13 -39.19 12.10 -20.73
CA SER A 13 -37.83 12.57 -20.46
C SER A 13 -37.44 12.18 -19.04
N THR A 14 -36.51 11.23 -18.93
CA THR A 14 -35.90 10.86 -17.64
C THR A 14 -34.97 11.99 -17.21
N PRO A 15 -35.13 12.57 -16.00
CA PRO A 15 -34.20 13.59 -15.55
C PRO A 15 -32.82 12.96 -15.36
N SER A 16 -31.81 13.57 -15.99
CA SER A 16 -30.42 13.20 -15.83
C SER A 16 -30.04 13.30 -14.35
N ARG A 17 -29.66 12.16 -13.78
CA ARG A 17 -29.14 12.06 -12.41
C ARG A 17 -27.85 12.89 -12.37
N PRO A 18 -27.73 13.89 -11.48
CA PRO A 18 -26.48 14.64 -11.35
C PRO A 18 -25.40 13.68 -10.89
N THR A 19 -24.46 13.36 -11.78
CA THR A 19 -23.19 12.72 -11.43
C THR A 19 -22.37 13.76 -10.68
N PHE A 20 -22.55 13.82 -9.36
CA PHE A 20 -21.59 14.49 -8.49
C PHE A 20 -20.29 13.70 -8.59
N SER A 21 -19.41 14.11 -9.51
CA SER A 21 -18.00 13.75 -9.47
C SER A 21 -17.42 14.41 -8.23
N PHE A 22 -17.47 13.69 -7.10
CA PHE A 22 -16.66 14.03 -5.94
C PHE A 22 -15.20 13.83 -6.36
N HIS A 23 -14.58 14.88 -6.89
CA HIS A 23 -13.14 14.88 -7.16
C HIS A 23 -12.43 14.87 -5.81
N LEU A 24 -12.01 13.68 -5.38
CA LEU A 24 -11.08 13.56 -4.28
C LEU A 24 -9.81 14.33 -4.64
N PRO A 25 -9.16 15.02 -3.67
CA PRO A 25 -7.87 15.63 -3.94
C PRO A 25 -6.90 14.53 -4.38
N TRP A 26 -6.32 14.72 -5.56
CA TRP A 26 -5.21 13.90 -6.04
C TRP A 26 -4.16 13.76 -4.93
N PRO A 27 -3.55 12.59 -4.69
CA PRO A 27 -3.60 11.33 -5.46
C PRO A 27 -4.56 10.27 -4.90
N TRP A 28 -5.46 10.64 -3.98
CA TRP A 28 -6.24 9.67 -3.20
C TRP A 28 -7.46 9.18 -3.97
N THR A 29 -7.64 7.86 -4.03
CA THR A 29 -8.76 7.21 -4.75
C THR A 29 -9.93 6.85 -3.85
N HIS A 30 -9.78 7.03 -2.54
CA HIS A 30 -10.82 6.80 -1.53
C HIS A 30 -10.93 8.00 -0.60
N GLN A 31 -12.16 8.28 -0.13
CA GLN A 31 -12.36 9.29 0.92
C GLN A 31 -11.59 8.87 2.20
N PRO A 32 -10.79 9.77 2.78
CA PRO A 32 -10.10 9.48 4.02
C PRO A 32 -11.07 9.21 5.18
N ILE A 33 -10.76 8.20 5.97
CA ILE A 33 -11.42 7.94 7.26
C ILE A 33 -10.41 8.24 8.34
N CYS A 34 -10.82 9.08 9.30
CA CYS A 34 -9.95 9.61 10.35
C CYS A 34 -10.41 9.16 11.74
N THR A 35 -9.44 9.03 12.65
CA THR A 35 -9.68 8.93 14.09
C THR A 35 -10.04 10.31 14.66
N SER A 36 -10.41 10.34 15.95
CA SER A 36 -10.27 11.57 16.74
C SER A 36 -8.79 11.96 16.86
N PRO A 37 -8.46 13.24 17.14
CA PRO A 37 -7.08 13.65 17.39
C PRO A 37 -6.44 12.84 18.51
N LEU A 38 -5.22 12.37 18.29
CA LEU A 38 -4.48 11.57 19.25
C LEU A 38 -3.67 12.49 20.17
N PRO A 39 -3.62 12.24 21.50
CA PRO A 39 -2.93 13.13 22.44
C PRO A 39 -1.45 13.38 22.14
N SER A 40 -0.68 12.35 21.76
CA SER A 40 0.77 12.46 21.52
C SER A 40 1.10 13.14 20.20
N ILE A 41 0.19 13.04 19.22
CA ILE A 41 0.37 13.56 17.85
C ILE A 41 -0.30 14.94 17.70
N GLN A 42 -1.30 15.24 18.52
CA GLN A 42 -2.16 16.44 18.44
C GLN A 42 -2.85 16.61 17.07
N ALA A 43 -3.07 15.50 16.37
CA ALA A 43 -3.73 15.44 15.08
C ALA A 43 -4.44 14.08 14.92
N PRO A 44 -5.48 13.97 14.08
CA PRO A 44 -6.06 12.68 13.75
C PRO A 44 -5.13 11.89 12.84
N LEU A 45 -5.21 10.57 12.91
CA LEU A 45 -4.67 9.68 11.89
C LEU A 45 -5.77 9.33 10.91
N CYS A 46 -5.47 9.42 9.62
CA CYS A 46 -6.41 9.15 8.56
C CYS A 46 -5.85 8.11 7.59
N ILE A 47 -6.74 7.34 6.98
CA ILE A 47 -6.42 6.39 5.90
C ILE A 47 -6.43 7.14 4.57
N TYR A 48 -5.27 7.23 3.94
CA TYR A 48 -5.09 7.73 2.58
C TYR A 48 -4.75 6.56 1.67
N THR A 49 -5.61 6.25 0.71
CA THR A 49 -5.37 5.15 -0.22
C THR A 49 -5.34 5.68 -1.64
N SER A 50 -4.33 5.28 -2.41
CA SER A 50 -4.30 5.45 -3.86
C SER A 50 -4.20 4.08 -4.50
N THR A 51 -5.20 3.70 -5.30
CA THR A 51 -5.18 2.47 -6.10
C THR A 51 -4.48 2.67 -7.45
N ALA A 52 -4.16 3.90 -7.82
CA ALA A 52 -3.47 4.24 -9.06
C ALA A 52 -1.94 4.38 -8.89
N PHE A 53 -1.47 4.53 -7.65
CA PHE A 53 -0.05 4.68 -7.32
C PHE A 53 0.81 3.55 -7.91
N ALA A 54 2.00 3.92 -8.40
CA ALA A 54 2.99 3.02 -9.01
C ALA A 54 2.37 2.05 -10.03
N SER A 55 1.79 2.61 -11.09
CA SER A 55 1.18 1.87 -12.20
C SER A 55 0.08 0.90 -11.78
N GLY A 56 -0.76 1.33 -10.84
CA GLY A 56 -1.91 0.55 -10.35
C GLY A 56 -1.58 -0.48 -9.28
N ARG A 57 -0.33 -0.56 -8.80
CA ARG A 57 0.06 -1.37 -7.63
C ARG A 57 -0.68 -0.91 -6.38
N GLY A 58 -0.83 0.39 -6.22
CA GLY A 58 -1.51 1.03 -5.12
C GLY A 58 -0.72 1.06 -3.80
N ILE A 59 -1.18 1.92 -2.88
CA ILE A 59 -0.60 2.14 -1.56
C ILE A 59 -1.69 2.59 -0.59
N SER A 60 -1.57 2.18 0.68
CA SER A 60 -2.42 2.64 1.78
C SER A 60 -1.56 3.23 2.89
N ILE A 61 -1.85 4.46 3.28
CA ILE A 61 -1.04 5.26 4.20
C ILE A 61 -1.93 5.69 5.36
N ILE A 62 -1.55 5.34 6.59
CA ILE A 62 -2.18 5.81 7.81
C ILE A 62 -1.27 6.86 8.41
N THR A 63 -1.63 8.13 8.24
CA THR A 63 -0.81 9.25 8.72
C THR A 63 -1.66 10.49 8.98
N THR A 64 -1.04 11.57 9.41
CA THR A 64 -1.76 12.84 9.65
C THR A 64 -2.09 13.55 8.32
N PRO A 65 -3.11 14.41 8.28
CA PRO A 65 -3.42 15.17 7.07
C PRO A 65 -2.26 16.02 6.53
N LYS A 66 -1.46 16.60 7.43
CA LYS A 66 -0.27 17.37 7.06
C LYS A 66 0.75 16.50 6.34
N VAL A 67 1.11 15.36 6.94
CA VAL A 67 2.11 14.44 6.38
C VAL A 67 1.61 13.82 5.08
N ALA A 68 0.32 13.52 4.96
CA ALA A 68 -0.27 13.04 3.71
C ALA A 68 -0.15 14.06 2.57
N ALA A 69 -0.37 15.34 2.85
CA ALA A 69 -0.19 16.40 1.86
C ALA A 69 1.27 16.50 1.39
N GLU A 70 2.24 16.36 2.30
CA GLU A 70 3.67 16.34 1.95
C GLU A 70 4.06 15.09 1.14
N LEU A 71 3.60 13.90 1.55
CA LEU A 71 3.77 12.64 0.82
C LEU A 71 3.28 12.74 -0.64
N ALA A 72 2.12 13.39 -0.86
CA ALA A 72 1.54 13.57 -2.19
C ALA A 72 2.42 14.44 -3.12
N THR A 73 3.40 15.16 -2.59
CA THR A 73 4.36 15.97 -3.38
C THR A 73 5.67 15.25 -3.69
N LEU A 74 5.86 14.04 -3.16
CA LEU A 74 7.09 13.29 -3.39
C LEU A 74 7.21 12.84 -4.84
N PRO A 75 8.45 12.69 -5.37
CA PRO A 75 8.70 12.14 -6.70
C PRO A 75 7.93 10.83 -6.97
N ALA A 76 7.80 9.95 -5.96
CA ALA A 76 7.01 8.72 -6.06
C ALA A 76 5.56 8.92 -6.53
N PHE A 77 4.95 10.06 -6.24
CA PHE A 77 3.58 10.41 -6.61
C PHE A 77 3.47 11.37 -7.80
N THR A 78 4.49 12.20 -8.01
CA THR A 78 4.45 13.28 -9.01
C THR A 78 5.16 12.93 -10.31
N ASP A 79 6.08 11.96 -10.30
CA ASP A 79 6.85 11.54 -11.46
C ASP A 79 6.85 10.00 -11.58
N PRO A 80 5.89 9.41 -12.31
CA PRO A 80 5.82 7.96 -12.48
C PRO A 80 7.03 7.40 -13.22
N THR A 81 7.73 8.21 -14.03
CA THR A 81 8.84 7.74 -14.88
C THR A 81 10.04 7.30 -14.05
N ILE A 82 10.23 7.86 -12.85
CA ILE A 82 11.31 7.46 -11.93
C ILE A 82 11.14 6.00 -11.49
N LEU A 83 9.91 5.56 -11.25
CA LEU A 83 9.65 4.17 -10.85
C LEU A 83 9.76 3.21 -12.04
N GLU A 84 9.23 3.63 -13.19
CA GLU A 84 9.25 2.84 -14.44
C GLU A 84 10.66 2.61 -14.97
N ASN A 85 11.49 3.66 -15.04
CA ASN A 85 12.85 3.57 -15.59
C ASN A 85 13.79 2.67 -14.77
N ASP A 86 13.53 2.53 -13.47
CA ASP A 86 14.33 1.72 -12.55
C ASP A 86 13.84 0.26 -12.44
N GLY A 87 12.81 -0.13 -13.21
CA GLY A 87 12.16 -1.45 -13.10
C GLY A 87 11.51 -1.66 -11.72
N THR A 88 11.06 -0.58 -11.06
CA THR A 88 10.46 -0.67 -9.74
C THR A 88 9.13 -1.39 -9.82
N ASN A 89 8.91 -2.34 -8.90
CA ASN A 89 7.75 -3.23 -8.85
C ASN A 89 7.71 -4.31 -9.95
N GLU A 90 8.76 -4.44 -10.74
CA GLU A 90 8.89 -5.49 -11.75
C GLU A 90 9.70 -6.67 -11.22
N SER A 91 9.36 -7.87 -11.69
CA SER A 91 10.17 -9.05 -11.38
C SER A 91 11.47 -9.00 -12.19
N THR A 92 12.61 -9.05 -11.51
CA THR A 92 13.92 -9.13 -12.14
C THR A 92 14.20 -10.50 -12.78
N GLY A 93 13.39 -11.52 -12.44
CA GLY A 93 13.67 -12.91 -12.84
C GLY A 93 14.93 -13.49 -12.20
N LEU A 94 15.44 -12.89 -11.12
CA LEU A 94 16.65 -13.36 -10.42
C LEU A 94 16.36 -14.17 -9.16
N TRP A 95 15.10 -14.17 -8.71
CA TRP A 95 14.70 -14.78 -7.46
C TRP A 95 13.33 -15.44 -7.55
N PHE A 96 13.04 -16.32 -6.59
CA PHE A 96 11.73 -16.93 -6.39
C PHE A 96 11.49 -17.17 -4.90
N THR A 97 10.23 -17.31 -4.49
CA THR A 97 9.88 -17.71 -3.12
C THR A 97 9.57 -19.19 -3.03
N SER A 98 9.97 -19.81 -1.92
CA SER A 98 9.66 -21.20 -1.63
C SER A 98 9.47 -21.41 -0.13
N SER A 99 8.77 -22.49 0.25
CA SER A 99 8.73 -22.94 1.63
C SER A 99 10.09 -23.53 2.03
N ILE A 100 10.71 -22.95 3.05
CA ILE A 100 11.99 -23.37 3.62
C ILE A 100 11.73 -24.02 4.99
N PRO A 101 12.14 -25.28 5.21
CA PRO A 101 11.96 -25.97 6.49
C PRO A 101 12.47 -25.15 7.67
N GLY A 102 11.60 -24.94 8.67
CA GLY A 102 11.91 -24.16 9.88
C GLY A 102 11.99 -22.64 9.70
N LYS A 103 11.86 -22.12 8.47
CA LYS A 103 11.97 -20.69 8.14
C LYS A 103 10.69 -20.10 7.52
N GLY A 104 9.70 -20.92 7.17
CA GLY A 104 8.48 -20.45 6.51
C GLY A 104 8.72 -20.20 5.03
N VAL A 105 8.00 -19.25 4.42
CA VAL A 105 8.25 -18.84 3.02
C VAL A 105 9.44 -17.90 2.99
N GLY A 106 10.43 -18.22 2.16
CA GLY A 106 11.63 -17.41 1.97
C GLY A 106 12.00 -17.20 0.51
N THR A 107 12.79 -16.16 0.25
CA THR A 107 13.34 -15.84 -1.07
C THR A 107 14.66 -16.55 -1.33
N LEU A 108 14.79 -17.15 -2.51
CA LEU A 108 15.99 -17.84 -3.01
C LEU A 108 16.40 -17.25 -4.37
N ALA A 109 17.71 -17.19 -4.64
CA ALA A 109 18.22 -16.82 -5.95
C ALA A 109 17.98 -17.95 -6.97
N LEU A 110 17.63 -17.58 -8.21
CA LEU A 110 17.48 -18.53 -9.31
C LEU A 110 18.83 -19.00 -9.87
N HIS A 111 19.84 -18.13 -9.79
CA HIS A 111 21.19 -18.35 -10.31
C HIS A 111 22.23 -17.72 -9.37
N ASN A 112 23.52 -17.96 -9.63
CA ASN A 112 24.59 -17.25 -8.94
C ASN A 112 24.53 -15.75 -9.28
N LEU A 113 24.50 -14.91 -8.26
CA LEU A 113 24.46 -13.47 -8.39
C LEU A 113 25.84 -12.88 -8.05
N SER A 114 26.26 -11.87 -8.81
CA SER A 114 27.47 -11.11 -8.48
C SER A 114 27.15 -10.10 -7.37
N SER A 115 28.14 -9.78 -6.54
CA SER A 115 27.97 -8.76 -5.50
C SER A 115 27.52 -7.42 -6.10
N GLY A 116 26.53 -6.77 -5.47
CA GLY A 116 25.96 -5.51 -5.94
C GLY A 116 24.87 -5.64 -7.01
N THR A 117 24.46 -6.85 -7.37
CA THR A 117 23.34 -7.07 -8.30
C THR A 117 22.02 -6.64 -7.65
N GLN A 118 21.29 -5.70 -8.23
CA GLN A 118 19.93 -5.38 -7.76
C GLN A 118 19.01 -6.61 -7.92
N ILE A 119 18.62 -7.21 -6.79
CA ILE A 119 17.78 -8.41 -6.74
C ILE A 119 16.31 -8.01 -6.88
N LEU A 120 15.87 -7.02 -6.10
CA LEU A 120 14.51 -6.51 -6.15
C LEU A 120 14.43 -5.03 -5.76
N ARG A 121 13.43 -4.34 -6.30
CA ARG A 121 13.13 -2.93 -6.01
C ARG A 121 11.63 -2.73 -6.02
N TYR A 122 11.06 -2.37 -4.87
CA TYR A 122 9.61 -2.30 -4.71
C TYR A 122 9.17 -1.07 -3.91
N THR A 123 8.00 -0.54 -4.22
CA THR A 123 7.30 0.46 -3.39
C THR A 123 6.46 -0.21 -2.30
N PRO A 124 6.18 0.47 -1.17
CA PRO A 124 5.42 -0.13 -0.09
C PRO A 124 3.95 -0.28 -0.48
N ALA A 125 3.34 -1.36 -0.04
CA ALA A 125 1.88 -1.52 -0.10
C ALA A 125 1.19 -0.75 1.04
N PHE A 126 1.91 -0.58 2.16
CA PHE A 126 1.37 -0.03 3.39
C PHE A 126 2.40 0.82 4.12
N LEU A 127 1.97 2.00 4.59
CA LEU A 127 2.69 2.87 5.50
C LEU A 127 1.78 3.21 6.68
N ALA A 128 2.28 3.11 7.91
CA ALA A 128 1.55 3.57 9.08
C ALA A 128 2.43 4.40 10.00
N TYR A 129 1.93 5.54 10.45
CA TYR A 129 2.58 6.40 11.44
C TYR A 129 2.98 5.55 12.66
N LEU A 130 4.24 5.66 13.07
CA LEU A 130 4.74 5.00 14.27
C LEU A 130 4.26 5.75 15.52
N GLU A 131 3.20 5.24 16.14
CA GLU A 131 2.55 5.82 17.30
C GLU A 131 2.24 4.77 18.37
N ALA A 132 1.89 5.22 19.58
CA ALA A 132 1.57 4.36 20.71
C ALA A 132 0.18 4.63 21.32
N ASP A 133 -0.57 5.60 20.80
CA ASP A 133 -1.80 6.11 21.41
C ASP A 133 -3.02 5.22 21.10
N LEU A 134 -3.13 4.69 19.88
CA LEU A 134 -4.30 3.91 19.47
C LEU A 134 -4.42 2.59 20.24
N PRO A 135 -5.61 2.28 20.82
CA PRO A 135 -5.90 0.96 21.32
C PRO A 135 -5.74 -0.11 20.22
N THR A 136 -5.23 -1.29 20.57
CA THR A 136 -4.92 -2.37 19.62
C THR A 136 -6.06 -2.67 18.65
N LEU A 137 -7.31 -2.77 19.12
CA LEU A 137 -8.45 -3.08 18.25
C LEU A 137 -8.85 -1.92 17.34
N GLU A 138 -8.63 -0.68 17.77
CA GLU A 138 -8.90 0.50 16.94
C GLU A 138 -7.84 0.63 15.84
N ARG A 139 -6.57 0.41 16.19
CA ARG A 139 -5.47 0.31 15.23
C ARG A 139 -5.72 -0.78 14.20
N GLU A 140 -6.11 -1.99 14.66
CA GLU A 140 -6.45 -3.08 13.75
C GLU A 140 -7.52 -2.67 12.75
N ARG A 141 -8.60 -2.06 13.26
CA ARG A 141 -9.73 -1.66 12.44
C ARG A 141 -9.29 -0.65 11.38
N LEU A 142 -8.52 0.36 11.78
CA LEU A 142 -8.01 1.39 10.87
C LEU A 142 -7.10 0.77 9.79
N TRP A 143 -6.16 -0.08 10.19
CA TRP A 143 -5.22 -0.74 9.28
C TRP A 143 -5.92 -1.72 8.34
N SER A 144 -6.87 -2.52 8.85
CA SER A 144 -7.67 -3.46 8.07
C SER A 144 -8.49 -2.75 7.00
N ILE A 145 -9.10 -1.61 7.32
CA ILE A 145 -9.79 -0.79 6.32
C ILE A 145 -8.79 -0.32 5.25
N GLY A 146 -7.61 0.17 5.67
CA GLY A 146 -6.54 0.56 4.75
C GLY A 146 -6.13 -0.56 3.79
N ILE A 147 -5.91 -1.77 4.27
CA ILE A 147 -5.53 -2.94 3.47
C ILE A 147 -6.68 -3.40 2.56
N SER A 148 -7.92 -3.37 3.04
CA SER A 148 -9.09 -3.79 2.23
C SER A 148 -9.31 -2.93 0.98
N ARG A 149 -8.90 -1.65 1.02
CA ARG A 149 -9.02 -0.67 -0.07
C ARG A 149 -7.92 -0.79 -1.14
N LEU A 150 -6.88 -1.60 -0.89
CA LEU A 150 -5.82 -1.83 -1.88
C LEU A 150 -6.35 -2.61 -3.10
N PRO A 151 -5.67 -2.49 -4.26
CA PRO A 151 -5.88 -3.39 -5.38
C PRO A 151 -5.77 -4.85 -4.95
N ARG A 152 -6.56 -5.72 -5.59
CA ARG A 152 -6.73 -7.11 -5.16
C ARG A 152 -5.40 -7.86 -5.02
N SER A 153 -4.54 -7.77 -6.03
CA SER A 153 -3.22 -8.44 -6.03
C SER A 153 -2.32 -7.99 -4.88
N THR A 154 -2.25 -6.68 -4.64
CA THR A 154 -1.46 -6.08 -3.55
C THR A 154 -2.01 -6.47 -2.19
N ARG A 155 -3.34 -6.47 -2.04
CA ARG A 155 -4.01 -6.91 -0.81
C ARG A 155 -3.75 -8.39 -0.53
N GLU A 156 -3.89 -9.26 -1.52
CA GLU A 156 -3.63 -10.70 -1.39
C GLU A 156 -2.17 -10.94 -1.01
N SER A 157 -1.22 -10.30 -1.71
CA SER A 157 0.22 -10.39 -1.43
C SER A 157 0.57 -9.96 0.00
N PHE A 158 -0.05 -8.88 0.49
CA PHE A 158 0.11 -8.41 1.87
C PHE A 158 -0.45 -9.43 2.88
N MET A 159 -1.65 -9.96 2.64
CA MET A 159 -2.33 -10.85 3.59
C MET A 159 -1.72 -12.26 3.65
N GLU A 160 -0.91 -12.64 2.65
CA GLU A 160 -0.16 -13.90 2.62
C GLU A 160 1.21 -13.82 3.35
N LEU A 161 1.58 -12.65 3.89
CA LEU A 161 2.80 -12.50 4.69
C LEU A 161 2.72 -13.27 6.00
N MET A 162 3.89 -13.59 6.55
CA MET A 162 4.01 -14.23 7.86
C MET A 162 3.37 -13.34 8.94
N TYR A 163 2.78 -13.97 9.95
CA TYR A 163 2.27 -13.31 11.16
C TYR A 163 2.71 -14.13 12.38
N ILE A 164 2.87 -13.50 13.55
CA ILE A 164 3.60 -14.08 14.68
C ILE A 164 2.69 -14.92 15.59
N TYR A 165 1.52 -14.40 15.96
CA TYR A 165 0.67 -14.98 17.01
C TYR A 165 -0.54 -15.72 16.48
N GLY A 166 -1.06 -15.33 15.32
CA GLY A 166 -2.19 -16.01 14.69
C GLY A 166 -3.56 -15.65 15.23
N ASP A 167 -3.68 -14.60 16.05
CA ASP A 167 -5.00 -14.10 16.50
C ASP A 167 -5.73 -13.41 15.33
N PRO A 168 -6.86 -13.97 14.86
CA PRO A 168 -7.56 -13.42 13.71
C PRO A 168 -8.15 -12.02 13.97
N ARG A 169 -8.29 -11.59 15.23
CA ARG A 169 -8.82 -10.28 15.60
C ARG A 169 -7.81 -9.14 15.40
N VAL A 170 -6.53 -9.46 15.21
CA VAL A 170 -5.43 -8.49 15.05
C VAL A 170 -4.48 -8.89 13.93
N ARG A 171 -5.01 -9.57 12.90
CA ARG A 171 -4.22 -10.19 11.83
C ARG A 171 -3.31 -9.20 11.11
N VAL A 172 -3.80 -8.01 10.78
CA VAL A 172 -3.04 -7.00 10.03
C VAL A 172 -1.90 -6.45 10.90
N GLN A 173 -2.15 -6.16 12.17
CA GLN A 173 -1.08 -5.78 13.10
C GLN A 173 -0.04 -6.89 13.27
N ASP A 174 -0.47 -8.15 13.35
CA ASP A 174 0.42 -9.29 13.51
C ASP A 174 1.33 -9.48 12.28
N ILE A 175 0.80 -9.24 11.07
CA ILE A 175 1.57 -9.16 9.83
C ILE A 175 2.55 -7.97 9.91
N VAL A 176 2.08 -6.76 10.21
CA VAL A 176 2.96 -5.56 10.24
C VAL A 176 4.11 -5.77 11.23
N LYS A 177 3.84 -6.33 12.41
CA LYS A 177 4.84 -6.59 13.45
C LYS A 177 5.99 -7.49 12.97
N GLY A 178 5.69 -8.48 12.13
CA GLY A 178 6.69 -9.43 11.64
C GLY A 178 7.47 -8.98 10.41
N ASN A 179 7.01 -7.94 9.70
CA ASN A 179 7.45 -7.65 8.33
C ASN A 179 7.84 -6.20 8.07
N THR A 180 7.75 -5.33 9.08
CA THR A 180 7.92 -3.88 8.89
C THR A 180 9.37 -3.43 8.82
N PHE A 181 9.60 -2.45 7.95
CA PHE A 181 10.79 -1.62 7.90
C PHE A 181 10.44 -0.21 8.39
N GLN A 182 11.30 0.40 9.20
CA GLN A 182 11.12 1.80 9.58
C GLN A 182 11.53 2.68 8.40
N MET A 183 10.66 3.61 8.02
CA MET A 183 10.93 4.60 6.98
C MET A 183 10.51 5.99 7.46
N GLU A 184 11.45 6.92 7.49
CA GLU A 184 11.16 8.32 7.80
C GLU A 184 10.72 9.04 6.53
N VAL A 185 9.51 9.59 6.54
CA VAL A 185 8.97 10.36 5.43
C VAL A 185 8.37 11.65 5.98
N ALA A 186 8.70 12.78 5.36
CA ALA A 186 8.26 14.10 5.83
C ALA A 186 8.59 14.34 7.32
N GLY A 187 9.78 13.90 7.76
CA GLY A 187 10.25 14.03 9.15
C GLY A 187 9.49 13.17 10.16
N VAL A 188 8.72 12.17 9.71
CA VAL A 188 7.92 11.29 10.55
C VAL A 188 8.26 9.83 10.27
N ASN A 189 8.47 9.07 11.34
CA ASN A 189 8.71 7.63 11.25
C ASN A 189 7.42 6.87 10.95
N HIS A 190 7.49 6.00 9.94
CA HIS A 190 6.42 5.10 9.55
C HIS A 190 6.91 3.66 9.59
N LEU A 191 5.97 2.76 9.89
CA LEU A 191 6.05 1.33 9.65
C LEU A 191 5.71 1.07 8.19
N ALA A 192 6.68 0.62 7.40
CA ALA A 192 6.53 0.33 5.98
C ALA A 192 6.50 -1.17 5.72
N ILE A 193 5.61 -1.61 4.82
CA ILE A 193 5.51 -3.01 4.38
C ILE A 193 5.63 -3.10 2.87
N PHE A 194 6.56 -3.95 2.44
CA PHE A 194 6.88 -4.25 1.05
C PHE A 194 6.67 -5.75 0.84
N PRO A 195 5.51 -6.23 0.36
CA PRO A 195 5.17 -7.65 0.37
C PRO A 195 6.26 -8.57 -0.21
N GLU A 196 6.93 -8.16 -1.27
CA GLU A 196 7.98 -8.92 -1.94
C GLU A 196 9.27 -8.96 -1.12
N THR A 197 9.72 -7.80 -0.62
CA THR A 197 10.87 -7.72 0.27
C THR A 197 10.66 -8.48 1.58
N SER A 198 9.45 -8.43 2.14
CA SER A 198 9.11 -9.12 3.39
C SER A 198 9.16 -10.65 3.28
N ARG A 199 9.38 -11.21 2.07
CA ARG A 199 9.70 -12.63 1.88
C ARG A 199 11.18 -12.98 2.09
N LEU A 200 12.06 -12.00 2.25
CA LEU A 200 13.45 -12.27 2.63
C LEU A 200 13.53 -12.60 4.11
N ASN A 201 14.02 -13.79 4.43
CA ASN A 201 14.24 -14.20 5.81
C ASN A 201 15.44 -13.47 6.42
N HIS A 202 15.33 -13.20 7.72
CA HIS A 202 16.49 -12.81 8.51
C HIS A 202 17.51 -13.95 8.61
N ASP A 203 18.79 -13.59 8.54
CA ASP A 203 19.93 -14.46 8.86
C ASP A 203 21.02 -13.61 9.53
N CYS A 204 21.71 -14.17 10.53
CA CYS A 204 22.78 -13.47 11.26
C CYS A 204 24.03 -13.27 10.38
N ALA A 205 24.17 -14.05 9.30
CA ALA A 205 25.20 -13.89 8.28
C ALA A 205 24.54 -13.52 6.94
N PRO A 206 24.01 -12.28 6.79
CA PRO A 206 23.26 -11.90 5.62
C PRO A 206 24.16 -11.87 4.37
N ASN A 207 23.59 -12.29 3.24
CA ASN A 207 24.25 -12.28 1.94
C ASN A 207 23.63 -11.25 0.96
N ALA A 208 22.72 -10.43 1.46
CA ALA A 208 22.06 -9.35 0.72
C ALA A 208 21.93 -8.13 1.63
N GLN A 209 21.90 -6.93 1.05
CA GLN A 209 21.74 -5.67 1.76
C GLN A 209 20.66 -4.82 1.11
N TYR A 210 20.09 -3.88 1.87
CA TYR A 210 19.04 -3.03 1.35
C TYR A 210 19.29 -1.54 1.56
N VAL A 211 18.63 -0.76 0.70
CA VAL A 211 18.54 0.70 0.80
C VAL A 211 17.07 1.09 0.72
N LEU A 212 16.67 1.97 1.64
CA LEU A 212 15.38 2.64 1.63
C LEU A 212 15.57 4.06 1.09
N ASP A 213 14.75 4.45 0.12
CA ASP A 213 14.71 5.81 -0.39
C ASP A 213 13.33 6.42 -0.11
N PRO A 214 13.23 7.37 0.85
CA PRO A 214 11.96 7.97 1.22
C PRO A 214 11.40 8.94 0.16
N SER A 215 12.21 9.39 -0.81
CA SER A 215 11.76 10.29 -1.88
C SER A 215 10.99 9.54 -2.97
N THR A 216 11.48 8.35 -3.33
CA THR A 216 10.84 7.46 -4.30
C THR A 216 9.94 6.42 -3.63
N LEU A 217 9.93 6.37 -2.29
CA LEU A 217 9.26 5.34 -1.49
C LEU A 217 9.66 3.95 -1.95
N THR A 218 10.95 3.69 -2.13
CA THR A 218 11.45 2.39 -2.61
C THR A 218 12.28 1.67 -1.58
N HIS A 219 12.17 0.34 -1.60
CA HIS A 219 13.06 -0.59 -0.93
C HIS A 219 13.81 -1.38 -2.00
N THR A 220 15.13 -1.27 -2.02
CA THR A 220 16.00 -1.96 -2.99
C THR A 220 16.89 -2.94 -2.27
N VAL A 221 16.97 -4.18 -2.75
CA VAL A 221 17.88 -5.22 -2.23
C VAL A 221 18.94 -5.54 -3.28
N HIS A 222 20.19 -5.68 -2.83
CA HIS A 222 21.35 -6.08 -3.62
C HIS A 222 22.05 -7.30 -3.02
#